data_AF-A0A965L2C6-F1
#
_entry.id   AF-A0A965L2C6-F1
#
_cell.length_a   1.000
_cell.length_b   1.000
_cell.length_c   1.000
_cell.angle_alpha   90.00
_cell.angle_beta   90.00
_cell.angle_gamma   90.00
#
_symmetry.space_group_name_H-M   'P 1'
#
loop_
_entity.id
_entity.type
_entity.pdbx_description
1 polymer ?
#
loop_
_entity_poly.entity_id
_entity_poly.type
_entity_poly.pdbx_seq_one_letter_code
_entity_poly.pdbx_strand_id
1 'polypeptide(L)'
;MNAMPSPVFELSDAYIERLAALDPGYATALGIPGSDHLMTDFSPAGNEERQTLTRATLAKLSTLDQSSDSDRLAAGVLRNSLEMAEREFEAGEHLRTIRVLAGDVDYARSVFDLMPTSTADQWKTIAERMSRVPEAFNGMRESWRLGMQRNVVAPLRQVIAVADMLDGWAGTATKPGFFASLAEQAATVNGAPMDALRSAAKEASAALSETAAFLRNTYAPIADPRNGVGEERHALARRRYLGMDIDADDAYEWGLEEVRRIDAELQKCAKEIKPGATLDEVRSYLDNESPEAIEGEENLRQWLQNLMDDAMDFLITNDHFDIPEGIRTIEA
;
A
#
# COMPACT_ATOMS: atom_id res chain seq x y z
N MET A 1 10.08 -20.77 29.62
CA MET A 1 10.07 -19.47 30.32
C MET A 1 10.23 -18.43 29.23
N ASN A 2 9.19 -17.66 28.90
CA ASN A 2 9.36 -16.53 27.99
C ASN A 2 10.30 -15.56 28.69
N ALA A 3 11.49 -15.38 28.14
CA ALA A 3 12.41 -14.36 28.61
C ALA A 3 11.68 -13.01 28.58
N MET A 4 11.86 -12.19 29.62
CA MET A 4 11.38 -10.81 29.61
C MET A 4 11.91 -10.16 28.33
N PRO A 5 11.05 -9.48 27.53
CA PRO A 5 11.51 -8.81 26.32
C PRO A 5 12.61 -7.82 26.69
N SER A 6 13.66 -7.77 25.87
CA SER A 6 14.74 -6.81 26.11
C SER A 6 14.20 -5.38 25.97
N PRO A 7 14.91 -4.37 26.51
CA PRO A 7 14.52 -2.97 26.31
C PRO A 7 14.36 -2.55 24.84
N VAL A 8 15.02 -3.22 23.89
CA VAL A 8 14.88 -2.95 22.45
C VAL A 8 13.54 -3.46 21.93
N PHE A 9 13.10 -4.65 22.34
CA PHE A 9 11.78 -5.18 21.99
C PHE A 9 10.67 -4.35 22.65
N GLU A 10 10.81 -4.00 23.93
CA GLU A 10 9.86 -3.11 24.62
C GLU A 10 9.72 -1.75 23.92
N LEU A 11 10.83 -1.18 23.42
CA LEU A 11 10.78 0.07 22.64
C LEU A 11 10.07 -0.11 21.31
N SER A 12 10.27 -1.26 20.65
CA SER A 12 9.62 -1.59 19.37
C SER A 12 8.11 -1.71 19.55
N ASP A 13 7.66 -2.41 20.60
CA ASP A 13 6.25 -2.57 20.94
C ASP A 13 5.60 -1.20 21.24
N ALA A 14 6.24 -0.41 22.11
CA ALA A 14 5.76 0.93 22.45
C ALA A 14 5.72 1.87 21.25
N TYR A 15 6.64 1.73 20.28
CA TYR A 15 6.60 2.48 19.04
C TYR A 15 5.37 2.12 18.20
N ILE A 16 5.09 0.83 18.01
CA ILE A 16 3.93 0.36 17.24
C ILE A 16 2.62 0.80 17.88
N GLU A 17 2.47 0.68 19.21
CA GLU A 17 1.28 1.15 19.93
C GLU A 17 1.03 2.64 19.73
N ARG A 18 2.09 3.46 19.85
CA ARG A 18 1.99 4.90 19.67
C ARG A 18 1.73 5.28 18.21
N LEU A 19 2.35 4.58 17.27
CA LEU A 19 2.11 4.79 15.85
C LEU A 19 0.65 4.44 15.49
N ALA A 20 0.11 3.34 16.00
CA ALA A 20 -1.28 2.95 15.80
C ALA A 20 -2.29 4.00 16.33
N ALA A 21 -1.94 4.71 17.41
CA ALA A 21 -2.75 5.82 17.90
C ALA A 21 -2.70 7.06 16.98
N LEU A 22 -1.54 7.35 16.39
CA LEU A 22 -1.32 8.49 15.48
C LEU A 22 -1.76 8.22 14.04
N ASP A 23 -1.84 6.94 13.68
CA ASP A 23 -2.26 6.46 12.37
C ASP A 23 -3.33 5.35 12.54
N PRO A 24 -4.60 5.73 12.78
CA PRO A 24 -5.72 4.81 12.82
C PRO A 24 -5.91 3.97 11.56
N GLY A 25 -5.47 4.46 10.39
CA GLY A 25 -5.43 3.66 9.16
C GLY A 25 -4.47 2.49 9.28
N TYR A 26 -3.30 2.73 9.86
CA TYR A 26 -2.26 1.73 10.06
C TYR A 26 -2.67 0.71 11.12
N ALA A 27 -3.31 1.18 12.19
CA ALA A 27 -3.88 0.32 13.22
C ALA A 27 -4.85 -0.71 12.61
N THR A 28 -5.82 -0.25 11.81
CA THR A 28 -6.77 -1.14 11.12
C THR A 28 -6.06 -2.10 10.17
N ALA A 29 -5.07 -1.62 9.40
CA ALA A 29 -4.31 -2.47 8.47
C ALA A 29 -3.52 -3.59 9.16
N LEU A 30 -3.09 -3.39 10.40
CA LEU A 30 -2.43 -4.39 11.23
C LEU A 30 -3.39 -5.22 12.11
N GLY A 31 -4.69 -4.93 12.08
CA GLY A 31 -5.66 -5.57 12.96
C GLY A 31 -5.54 -5.15 14.43
N ILE A 32 -4.96 -3.99 14.72
CA ILE A 32 -4.87 -3.42 16.06
C ILE A 32 -6.21 -2.73 16.39
N PRO A 33 -6.99 -3.25 17.37
CA PRO A 33 -8.34 -2.74 17.64
C PRO A 33 -8.32 -1.40 18.39
N GLY A 34 -9.45 -0.69 18.34
CA GLY A 34 -9.72 0.48 19.20
C GLY A 34 -9.81 1.81 18.45
N SER A 35 -9.26 1.90 17.24
CA SER A 35 -9.24 3.14 16.44
C SER A 35 -10.04 3.04 15.14
N ASP A 36 -10.84 1.97 14.97
CA ASP A 36 -11.59 1.71 13.73
C ASP A 36 -12.64 2.77 13.35
N HIS A 37 -13.00 3.65 14.29
CA HIS A 37 -13.93 4.77 14.09
C HIS A 37 -13.22 6.10 13.71
N LEU A 38 -11.89 6.11 13.64
CA LEU A 38 -11.07 7.30 13.38
C LEU A 38 -10.45 7.27 11.98
N MET A 39 -10.02 8.43 11.49
CA MET A 39 -9.21 8.55 10.28
C MET A 39 -7.81 9.05 10.63
N THR A 40 -6.81 8.65 9.85
CA THR A 40 -5.45 9.20 9.94
C THR A 40 -5.47 10.70 9.65
N ASP A 41 -4.77 11.49 10.47
CA ASP A 41 -4.59 12.91 10.22
C ASP A 41 -3.49 13.12 9.16
N PHE A 42 -3.91 13.50 7.95
CA PHE A 42 -3.02 13.79 6.82
C PHE A 42 -2.57 15.26 6.76
N SER A 43 -2.97 16.10 7.73
CA SER A 43 -2.53 17.49 7.83
C SER A 43 -1.02 17.61 8.09
N PRO A 44 -0.42 18.81 7.93
CA PRO A 44 0.95 19.06 8.34
C PRO A 44 1.20 18.73 9.80
N ALA A 45 0.21 18.97 10.68
CA ALA A 45 0.32 18.68 12.11
C ALA A 45 0.41 17.18 12.38
N GLY A 46 -0.50 16.38 11.79
CA GLY A 46 -0.45 14.91 11.93
C GLY A 46 0.84 14.30 11.37
N ASN A 47 1.34 14.83 10.26
CA ASN A 47 2.63 14.39 9.70
C ASN A 47 3.81 14.74 10.62
N GLU A 48 3.87 15.95 11.19
CA GLU A 48 4.92 16.34 12.14
C GLU A 48 4.83 15.55 13.46
N GLU A 49 3.62 15.20 13.92
CA GLU A 49 3.44 14.40 15.13
C GLU A 49 4.00 12.98 14.95
N ARG A 50 3.69 12.32 13.82
CA ARG A 50 4.31 11.03 13.47
C ARG A 50 5.83 11.15 13.34
N GLN A 51 6.34 12.22 12.73
CA GLN A 51 7.78 12.45 12.65
C GLN A 51 8.43 12.71 14.02
N THR A 52 7.72 13.36 14.94
CA THR A 52 8.18 13.56 16.31
C THR A 52 8.32 12.23 17.04
N LEU A 53 7.36 11.31 16.86
CA LEU A 53 7.46 9.94 17.37
C LEU A 53 8.68 9.21 16.78
N THR A 54 8.91 9.31 15.46
CA THR A 54 10.09 8.73 14.79
C THR A 54 11.40 9.21 15.43
N ARG A 55 11.59 10.53 15.54
CA ARG A 55 12.81 11.13 16.12
C ARG A 55 13.01 10.73 17.59
N ALA A 56 11.94 10.77 18.39
CA ALA A 56 12.00 10.39 19.80
C ALA A 56 12.39 8.91 19.98
N THR A 57 11.88 8.04 19.10
CA THR A 57 12.16 6.61 19.14
C THR A 57 13.61 6.31 18.73
N LEU A 58 14.11 6.94 17.66
CA LEU A 58 15.53 6.86 17.27
C LEU A 58 16.47 7.32 18.40
N ALA A 59 16.16 8.47 19.02
CA ALA A 59 16.94 8.99 20.14
C ALA A 59 16.96 7.99 21.30
N LYS A 60 15.81 7.41 21.66
CA LYS A 60 15.74 6.40 22.72
C LYS A 60 16.52 5.14 22.35
N LEU A 61 16.36 4.63 21.14
CA LEU A 61 17.03 3.42 20.65
C LEU A 61 18.55 3.53 20.75
N SER A 62 19.11 4.71 20.46
CA SER A 62 20.56 4.96 20.55
C SER A 62 21.14 4.82 21.96
N THR A 63 20.29 4.87 23.00
CA THR A 63 20.71 4.75 24.41
C THR A 63 20.64 3.33 24.97
N LEU A 64 20.04 2.39 24.22
CA LEU A 64 19.81 1.02 24.69
C LEU A 64 21.02 0.13 24.38
N ASP A 65 21.25 -0.85 25.27
CA ASP A 65 22.19 -1.94 24.99
C ASP A 65 21.68 -2.79 23.82
N GLN A 66 22.56 -3.02 22.85
CA GLN A 66 22.31 -3.76 21.61
C GLN A 66 23.39 -4.82 21.39
N SER A 67 24.05 -5.26 22.46
CA SER A 67 25.18 -6.19 22.40
C SER A 67 24.77 -7.61 22.03
N SER A 68 23.56 -8.05 22.38
CA SER A 68 23.05 -9.37 22.02
C SER A 68 22.72 -9.44 20.52
N ASP A 69 22.84 -10.63 19.92
CA ASP A 69 22.54 -10.81 18.49
C ASP A 69 21.10 -10.44 18.15
N SER A 70 20.14 -10.80 19.00
CA SER A 70 18.72 -10.47 18.82
C SER A 70 18.46 -8.97 18.93
N ASP A 71 19.07 -8.29 19.90
CA ASP A 71 18.87 -6.85 20.10
C ASP A 71 19.56 -6.04 19.01
N ARG A 72 20.74 -6.47 18.56
CA ARG A 72 21.42 -5.86 17.42
C ARG A 72 20.57 -5.93 16.16
N LEU A 73 19.95 -7.08 15.88
CA LEU A 73 19.08 -7.27 14.71
C LEU A 73 17.80 -6.44 14.84
N ALA A 74 17.10 -6.53 15.98
CA ALA A 74 15.89 -5.76 16.24
C ALA A 74 16.13 -4.25 16.14
N ALA A 75 17.20 -3.75 16.77
CA ALA A 75 17.61 -2.35 16.67
C ALA A 75 18.01 -1.96 15.25
N GLY A 76 18.67 -2.85 14.50
CA GLY A 76 19.02 -2.64 13.11
C GLY A 76 17.78 -2.41 12.23
N VAL A 77 16.78 -3.28 12.35
CA VAL A 77 15.51 -3.19 11.60
C VAL A 77 14.75 -1.92 11.98
N LEU A 78 14.56 -1.67 13.28
CA LEU A 78 13.85 -0.48 13.76
C LEU A 78 14.55 0.80 13.30
N ARG A 79 15.87 0.91 13.49
CA ARG A 79 16.66 2.08 13.05
C ARG A 79 16.54 2.30 11.55
N ASN A 80 16.72 1.26 10.75
CA ASN A 80 16.68 1.40 9.29
C ASN A 80 15.32 1.94 8.83
N SER A 81 14.22 1.43 9.38
CA SER A 81 12.87 1.92 9.08
C SER A 81 12.68 3.40 9.48
N LEU A 82 13.05 3.76 10.71
CA LEU A 82 12.84 5.11 11.23
C LEU A 82 13.73 6.17 10.55
N GLU A 83 15.01 5.86 10.30
CA GLU A 83 15.87 6.78 9.57
C GLU A 83 15.43 6.94 8.11
N MET A 84 14.83 5.91 7.51
CA MET A 84 14.25 6.03 6.18
C MET A 84 13.04 6.98 6.19
N ALA A 85 12.15 6.85 7.16
CA ALA A 85 11.03 7.77 7.34
C ALA A 85 11.50 9.22 7.57
N GLU A 86 12.57 9.43 8.37
CA GLU A 86 13.15 10.76 8.57
C GLU A 86 13.68 11.36 7.27
N ARG A 87 14.41 10.59 6.46
CA ARG A 87 14.91 11.07 5.15
C ARG A 87 13.77 11.44 4.19
N GLU A 88 12.69 10.66 4.16
CA GLU A 88 11.49 10.98 3.36
C GLU A 88 10.78 12.24 3.85
N PHE A 89 10.71 12.41 5.17
CA PHE A 89 10.14 13.60 5.77
C PHE A 89 10.95 14.86 5.45
N GLU A 90 12.27 14.80 5.60
CA GLU A 90 13.21 15.88 5.28
C GLU A 90 13.17 16.25 3.79
N ALA A 91 13.05 15.25 2.90
CA ALA A 91 12.86 15.45 1.46
C ALA A 91 11.47 16.01 1.10
N GLY A 92 10.56 16.12 2.06
CA GLY A 92 9.22 16.64 1.88
C GLY A 92 8.27 15.69 1.14
N GLU A 93 8.56 14.38 1.06
CA GLU A 93 7.73 13.43 0.30
C GLU A 93 6.26 13.44 0.76
N HIS A 94 6.03 13.56 2.08
CA HIS A 94 4.70 13.69 2.69
C HIS A 94 3.87 14.89 2.16
N LEU A 95 4.51 15.90 1.56
CA LEU A 95 3.82 17.07 0.99
C LEU A 95 3.38 16.86 -0.47
N ARG A 96 3.77 15.75 -1.09
CA ARG A 96 3.53 15.45 -2.51
C ARG A 96 3.13 14.00 -2.78
N THR A 97 2.49 13.34 -1.81
CA THR A 97 1.99 11.96 -1.90
C THR A 97 0.73 11.84 -2.78
N ILE A 98 0.79 12.38 -4.00
CA ILE A 98 -0.27 12.34 -5.01
C ILE A 98 0.14 11.31 -6.07
N ARG A 99 -0.41 10.10 -5.96
CA ARG A 99 -0.18 8.97 -6.87
C ARG A 99 -1.38 8.03 -6.84
N VAL A 100 -1.66 7.38 -7.98
CA VAL A 100 -2.84 6.51 -8.16
C VAL A 100 -2.78 5.19 -7.38
N LEU A 101 -1.59 4.79 -6.93
CA LEU A 101 -1.36 3.59 -6.13
C LEU A 101 -0.48 3.96 -4.94
N ALA A 102 -0.85 3.52 -3.74
CA ALA A 102 -0.10 3.81 -2.51
C ALA A 102 0.13 5.32 -2.29
N GLY A 103 -0.89 6.13 -2.63
CA GLY A 103 -0.97 7.56 -2.32
C GLY A 103 -1.93 7.83 -1.15
N ASP A 104 -1.96 9.07 -0.65
CA ASP A 104 -2.76 9.41 0.54
C ASP A 104 -4.26 9.11 0.33
N VAL A 105 -4.78 9.41 -0.86
CA VAL A 105 -6.20 9.20 -1.19
C VAL A 105 -6.56 7.72 -1.31
N ASP A 106 -5.63 6.90 -1.82
CA ASP A 106 -5.81 5.45 -1.95
C ASP A 106 -5.77 4.80 -0.56
N TYR A 107 -4.82 5.21 0.27
CA TYR A 107 -4.70 4.77 1.65
C TYR A 107 -5.94 5.11 2.50
N ALA A 108 -6.44 6.35 2.42
CA ALA A 108 -7.61 6.77 3.18
C ALA A 108 -8.91 6.08 2.73
N ARG A 109 -9.00 5.62 1.47
CA ARG A 109 -10.17 4.89 0.98
C ARG A 109 -10.06 3.38 1.26
N SER A 110 -8.91 2.78 1.00
CA SER A 110 -8.70 1.31 1.10
C SER A 110 -8.88 0.77 2.51
N VAL A 111 -8.70 1.59 3.54
CA VAL A 111 -8.94 1.16 4.93
C VAL A 111 -10.38 0.67 5.17
N PHE A 112 -11.37 1.17 4.41
CA PHE A 112 -12.75 0.71 4.50
C PHE A 112 -12.94 -0.72 3.98
N ASP A 113 -12.08 -1.18 3.06
CA ASP A 113 -12.13 -2.54 2.52
C ASP A 113 -11.72 -3.60 3.58
N LEU A 114 -11.03 -3.16 4.64
CA LEU A 114 -10.55 -4.01 5.74
C LEU A 114 -11.54 -4.10 6.91
N MET A 115 -12.58 -3.26 6.91
CA MET A 115 -13.53 -3.20 8.02
C MET A 115 -14.56 -4.32 7.91
N PRO A 116 -14.88 -5.03 9.00
CA PRO A 116 -15.91 -6.07 8.97
C PRO A 116 -17.30 -5.45 8.76
N THR A 117 -18.22 -6.19 8.14
CA THR A 117 -19.55 -5.69 7.70
C THR A 117 -20.72 -6.61 8.09
N SER A 118 -20.50 -7.56 9.00
CA SER A 118 -21.46 -8.59 9.35
C SER A 118 -22.51 -8.17 10.40
N THR A 119 -22.29 -7.08 11.13
CA THR A 119 -23.15 -6.67 12.27
C THR A 119 -23.48 -5.18 12.27
N ALA A 120 -24.57 -4.79 12.94
CA ALA A 120 -24.98 -3.40 13.08
C ALA A 120 -23.93 -2.51 13.77
N ASP A 121 -23.23 -3.03 14.79
CA ASP A 121 -22.17 -2.30 15.50
C ASP A 121 -20.95 -2.04 14.62
N GLN A 122 -20.61 -2.99 13.74
CA GLN A 122 -19.56 -2.79 12.75
C GLN A 122 -19.95 -1.70 11.74
N TRP A 123 -21.20 -1.70 11.27
CA TRP A 123 -21.71 -0.63 10.41
C TRP A 123 -21.79 0.73 11.09
N LYS A 124 -22.05 0.77 12.41
CA LYS A 124 -21.95 2.01 13.19
C LYS A 124 -20.52 2.54 13.21
N THR A 125 -19.53 1.67 13.41
CA THR A 125 -18.11 2.03 13.38
C THR A 125 -17.70 2.56 11.99
N ILE A 126 -18.17 1.91 10.91
CA ILE A 126 -17.98 2.38 9.54
C ILE A 126 -18.60 3.77 9.33
N ALA A 127 -19.82 4.02 9.81
CA ALA A 127 -20.46 5.33 9.70
C ALA A 127 -19.66 6.43 10.44
N GLU A 128 -19.16 6.13 11.64
CA GLU A 128 -18.31 7.04 12.42
C GLU A 128 -17.01 7.37 11.69
N ARG A 129 -16.27 6.36 11.19
CA ARG A 129 -15.07 6.59 10.37
C ARG A 129 -15.40 7.39 9.09
N MET A 130 -16.45 7.00 8.37
CA MET A 130 -16.86 7.64 7.11
C MET A 130 -17.18 9.12 7.30
N SER A 131 -17.79 9.50 8.43
CA SER A 131 -18.06 10.91 8.76
C SER A 131 -16.81 11.77 8.94
N ARG A 132 -15.63 11.15 9.10
CA ARG A 132 -14.33 11.84 9.23
C ARG A 132 -13.55 11.95 7.91
N VAL A 133 -14.06 11.36 6.83
CA VAL A 133 -13.45 11.47 5.50
C VAL A 133 -13.28 12.94 5.07
N PRO A 134 -14.25 13.85 5.26
CA PRO A 134 -14.07 15.25 4.91
C PRO A 134 -12.88 15.93 5.60
N GLU A 135 -12.68 15.65 6.89
CA GLU A 135 -11.56 16.18 7.68
C GLU A 135 -10.22 15.65 7.16
N ALA A 136 -10.11 14.33 6.95
CA ALA A 136 -8.91 13.68 6.45
C ALA A 136 -8.48 14.23 5.07
N PHE A 137 -9.43 14.34 4.12
CA PHE A 137 -9.17 14.89 2.79
C PHE A 137 -8.86 16.38 2.82
N ASN A 138 -9.42 17.13 3.77
CA ASN A 138 -9.02 18.52 3.98
C ASN A 138 -7.57 18.64 4.47
N GLY A 139 -7.16 17.79 5.41
CA GLY A 139 -5.77 17.71 5.89
C GLY A 139 -4.78 17.38 4.77
N MET A 140 -5.11 16.44 3.88
CA MET A 140 -4.30 16.17 2.68
C MET A 140 -4.09 17.42 1.83
N ARG A 141 -5.17 18.16 1.54
CA ARG A 141 -5.08 19.40 0.75
C ARG A 141 -4.26 20.48 1.46
N GLU A 142 -4.28 20.53 2.79
CA GLU A 142 -3.42 21.42 3.57
C GLU A 142 -1.94 21.07 3.39
N SER A 143 -1.57 19.80 3.57
CA SER A 143 -0.21 19.29 3.33
C SER A 143 0.25 19.55 1.91
N TRP A 144 -0.61 19.33 0.92
CA TRP A 144 -0.27 19.62 -0.47
C TRP A 144 -0.09 21.11 -0.71
N ARG A 145 -0.93 21.99 -0.15
CA ARG A 145 -0.71 23.45 -0.23
C ARG A 145 0.61 23.89 0.40
N LEU A 146 1.01 23.27 1.51
CA LEU A 146 2.33 23.50 2.10
C LEU A 146 3.46 23.04 1.16
N GLY A 147 3.29 21.90 0.50
CA GLY A 147 4.18 21.43 -0.57
C GLY A 147 4.30 22.44 -1.72
N MET A 148 3.17 22.98 -2.18
CA MET A 148 3.14 24.03 -3.20
C MET A 148 3.96 25.26 -2.78
N GLN A 149 3.82 25.71 -1.53
CA GLN A 149 4.59 26.86 -0.99
C GLN A 149 6.09 26.58 -0.91
N ARG A 150 6.48 25.33 -0.68
CA ARG A 150 7.88 24.89 -0.57
C ARG A 150 8.48 24.41 -1.90
N ASN A 151 7.73 24.52 -3.00
CA ASN A 151 8.11 23.97 -4.31
C ASN A 151 8.39 22.45 -4.27
N VAL A 152 7.69 21.74 -3.39
CA VAL A 152 7.70 20.28 -3.28
C VAL A 152 6.39 19.78 -3.89
N VAL A 153 6.39 19.59 -5.21
CA VAL A 153 5.19 19.27 -5.98
C VAL A 153 5.27 17.89 -6.64
N ALA A 154 4.09 17.28 -6.86
CA ALA A 154 3.93 16.01 -7.55
C ALA A 154 3.92 16.21 -9.08
N PRO A 155 4.21 15.14 -9.87
CA PRO A 155 4.08 15.17 -11.33
C PRO A 155 2.64 15.44 -11.79
N LEU A 156 2.48 16.30 -12.80
CA LEU A 156 1.19 16.68 -13.37
C LEU A 156 0.36 15.45 -13.81
N ARG A 157 1.01 14.43 -14.40
CA ARG A 157 0.34 13.19 -14.81
C ARG A 157 -0.36 12.50 -13.64
N GLN A 158 0.28 12.43 -12.48
CA GLN A 158 -0.31 11.81 -11.29
C GLN A 158 -1.44 12.68 -10.71
N VAL A 159 -1.27 14.00 -10.71
CA VAL A 159 -2.30 14.95 -10.25
C VAL A 159 -3.60 14.78 -11.04
N ILE A 160 -3.52 14.72 -12.37
CA ILE A 160 -4.69 14.53 -13.23
C ILE A 160 -5.29 13.13 -13.03
N ALA A 161 -4.47 12.09 -13.02
CA ALA A 161 -4.96 10.72 -12.86
C ALA A 161 -5.65 10.50 -11.49
N VAL A 162 -5.13 11.08 -10.42
CA VAL A 162 -5.75 11.04 -9.10
C VAL A 162 -7.05 11.84 -9.08
N ALA A 163 -7.13 13.00 -9.74
CA ALA A 163 -8.37 13.75 -9.83
C ALA A 163 -9.48 12.96 -10.56
N ASP A 164 -9.12 12.27 -11.65
CA ASP A 164 -10.07 11.41 -12.39
C ASP A 164 -10.52 10.21 -11.54
N MET A 165 -9.60 9.60 -10.78
CA MET A 165 -9.90 8.51 -9.85
C MET A 165 -10.87 8.96 -8.74
N LEU A 166 -10.63 10.13 -8.16
CA LEU A 166 -11.49 10.71 -7.12
C LEU A 166 -12.90 11.02 -7.63
N ASP A 167 -13.05 11.51 -8.86
CA ASP A 167 -14.39 11.70 -9.46
C ASP A 167 -15.11 10.35 -9.65
N GLY A 168 -14.38 9.33 -10.09
CA GLY A 168 -14.91 7.97 -10.19
C GLY A 168 -15.40 7.43 -8.84
N TRP A 169 -14.66 7.68 -7.77
CA TRP A 169 -15.02 7.28 -6.41
C TRP A 169 -16.11 8.16 -5.78
N ALA A 170 -16.17 9.45 -6.10
CA ALA A 170 -17.25 10.32 -5.65
C ALA A 170 -18.59 9.89 -6.25
N GLY A 171 -18.54 9.43 -7.52
CA GLY A 171 -19.69 9.05 -8.31
C GLY A 171 -20.45 10.25 -8.87
N THR A 172 -21.57 9.96 -9.54
CA THR A 172 -22.50 10.95 -10.07
C THR A 172 -23.92 10.65 -9.59
N ALA A 173 -24.86 11.55 -9.89
CA ALA A 173 -26.28 11.30 -9.59
C ALA A 173 -26.85 10.03 -10.25
N THR A 174 -26.24 9.56 -11.35
CA THR A 174 -26.71 8.40 -12.12
C THR A 174 -25.81 7.16 -11.97
N LYS A 175 -24.61 7.31 -11.41
CA LYS A 175 -23.67 6.21 -11.15
C LYS A 175 -23.11 6.38 -9.73
N PRO A 176 -23.57 5.58 -8.74
CA PRO A 176 -23.10 5.72 -7.37
C PRO A 176 -21.58 5.52 -7.29
N GLY A 177 -20.95 6.33 -6.44
CA GLY A 177 -19.53 6.23 -6.13
C GLY A 177 -19.25 5.21 -5.02
N PHE A 178 -17.99 5.07 -4.63
CA PHE A 178 -17.52 4.11 -3.64
C PHE A 178 -18.29 4.19 -2.32
N PHE A 179 -18.34 5.37 -1.68
CA PHE A 179 -18.96 5.51 -0.36
C PHE A 179 -20.47 5.31 -0.39
N ALA A 180 -21.14 5.77 -1.46
CA ALA A 180 -22.56 5.52 -1.66
C ALA A 180 -22.84 4.02 -1.82
N SER A 181 -22.05 3.31 -2.63
CA SER A 181 -22.18 1.86 -2.79
C SER A 181 -21.88 1.10 -1.50
N LEU A 182 -20.86 1.50 -0.74
CA LEU A 182 -20.51 0.90 0.55
C LEU A 182 -21.65 1.06 1.55
N ALA A 183 -22.23 2.25 1.69
CA ALA A 183 -23.34 2.51 2.61
C ALA A 183 -24.57 1.62 2.32
N GLU A 184 -24.87 1.34 1.04
CA GLU A 184 -26.02 0.51 0.68
C GLU A 184 -25.81 -0.99 0.96
N GLN A 185 -24.56 -1.48 1.11
CA GLN A 185 -24.32 -2.88 1.50
C GLN A 185 -24.92 -3.19 2.89
N ALA A 186 -24.97 -2.19 3.76
CA ALA A 186 -25.53 -2.29 5.11
C ALA A 186 -27.05 -2.56 5.13
N ALA A 187 -27.77 -2.35 4.02
CA ALA A 187 -29.21 -2.57 3.94
C ALA A 187 -29.63 -4.02 4.21
N THR A 188 -28.69 -4.97 4.06
CA THR A 188 -28.91 -6.39 4.34
C THR A 188 -28.74 -6.77 5.82
N VAL A 189 -28.21 -5.86 6.65
CA VAL A 189 -27.93 -6.10 8.07
C VAL A 189 -28.98 -5.43 8.94
N ASN A 190 -29.74 -6.24 9.68
CA ASN A 190 -30.78 -5.73 10.57
C ASN A 190 -30.18 -4.82 11.66
N GLY A 191 -30.78 -3.64 11.85
CA GLY A 191 -30.33 -2.66 12.83
C GLY A 191 -29.16 -1.78 12.38
N ALA A 192 -28.66 -1.93 11.15
CA ALA A 192 -27.61 -1.05 10.63
C ALA A 192 -28.10 0.42 10.56
N PRO A 193 -27.24 1.41 10.90
CA PRO A 193 -27.64 2.81 10.96
C PRO A 193 -27.66 3.46 9.56
N MET A 194 -28.62 3.04 8.72
CA MET A 194 -28.70 3.43 7.30
C MET A 194 -28.70 4.94 7.06
N ASP A 195 -29.43 5.72 7.87
CA ASP A 195 -29.49 7.17 7.70
C ASP A 195 -28.14 7.85 7.99
N ALA A 196 -27.43 7.38 9.02
CA ALA A 196 -26.09 7.88 9.34
C ALA A 196 -25.08 7.50 8.25
N LEU A 197 -25.12 6.25 7.76
CA LEU A 197 -24.27 5.78 6.67
C LEU A 197 -24.50 6.58 5.38
N ARG A 198 -25.75 6.81 4.98
CA ARG A 198 -26.08 7.59 3.78
C ARG A 198 -25.66 9.05 3.90
N SER A 199 -25.83 9.65 5.09
CA SER A 199 -25.36 11.02 5.35
C SER A 199 -23.84 11.11 5.25
N ALA A 200 -23.12 10.23 5.96
CA ALA A 200 -21.67 10.18 5.93
C ALA A 200 -21.13 9.90 4.52
N ALA A 201 -21.78 9.01 3.75
CA ALA A 201 -21.40 8.70 2.38
C ALA A 201 -21.53 9.90 1.46
N LYS A 202 -22.60 10.69 1.61
CA LYS A 202 -22.79 11.92 0.84
C LYS A 202 -21.69 12.95 1.14
N GLU A 203 -21.35 13.14 2.41
CA GLU A 203 -20.30 14.06 2.83
C GLU A 203 -18.92 13.59 2.36
N ALA A 204 -18.62 12.29 2.49
CA ALA A 204 -17.40 11.67 1.99
C ALA A 204 -17.27 11.84 0.47
N SER A 205 -18.30 11.53 -0.31
CA SER A 205 -18.32 11.74 -1.77
C SER A 205 -18.10 13.22 -2.15
N ALA A 206 -18.69 14.16 -1.42
CA ALA A 206 -18.47 15.59 -1.65
C ALA A 206 -17.00 15.98 -1.40
N ALA A 207 -16.39 15.47 -0.32
CA ALA A 207 -14.97 15.71 -0.03
C ALA A 207 -14.04 15.15 -1.12
N LEU A 208 -14.37 14.00 -1.73
CA LEU A 208 -13.64 13.47 -2.89
C LEU A 208 -13.74 14.42 -4.09
N SER A 209 -14.95 14.87 -4.45
CA SER A 209 -15.15 15.81 -5.57
C SER A 209 -14.46 17.16 -5.34
N GLU A 210 -14.49 17.69 -4.12
CA GLU A 210 -13.78 18.92 -3.76
C GLU A 210 -12.26 18.75 -3.91
N THR A 211 -11.74 17.59 -3.54
CA THR A 211 -10.31 17.28 -3.67
C THR A 211 -9.92 17.13 -5.14
N ALA A 212 -10.74 16.47 -5.96
CA ALA A 212 -10.54 16.40 -7.40
C ALA A 212 -10.53 17.80 -8.04
N ALA A 213 -11.46 18.67 -7.65
CA ALA A 213 -11.52 20.06 -8.11
C ALA A 213 -10.28 20.86 -7.67
N PHE A 214 -9.82 20.70 -6.43
CA PHE A 214 -8.58 21.30 -5.95
C PHE A 214 -7.36 20.86 -6.78
N LEU A 215 -7.23 19.55 -7.03
CA LEU A 215 -6.13 19.00 -7.81
C LEU A 215 -6.10 19.58 -9.23
N ARG A 216 -7.25 19.67 -9.90
CA ARG A 216 -7.32 20.22 -11.27
C ARG A 216 -7.14 21.72 -11.34
N ASN A 217 -7.83 22.46 -10.48
CA ASN A 217 -7.95 23.91 -10.63
C ASN A 217 -6.86 24.68 -9.88
N THR A 218 -6.29 24.09 -8.84
CA THR A 218 -5.32 24.76 -7.95
C THR A 218 -3.93 24.12 -8.03
N TYR A 219 -3.85 22.78 -7.98
CA TYR A 219 -2.56 22.10 -7.93
C TYR A 219 -1.93 21.91 -9.32
N ALA A 220 -2.70 21.43 -10.30
CA ALA A 220 -2.21 21.12 -11.65
C ALA A 220 -1.49 22.29 -12.34
N PRO A 221 -1.91 23.57 -12.23
CA PRO A 221 -1.19 24.69 -12.85
C PRO A 221 0.26 24.87 -12.39
N ILE A 222 0.64 24.29 -11.24
CA ILE A 222 2.01 24.40 -10.70
C ILE A 222 2.70 23.04 -10.50
N ALA A 223 2.02 21.95 -10.87
CA ALA A 223 2.58 20.61 -10.77
C ALA A 223 3.82 20.46 -11.67
N ASP A 224 4.72 19.52 -11.34
CA ASP A 224 5.90 19.28 -12.17
C ASP A 224 5.46 18.70 -13.53
N PRO A 225 5.75 19.35 -14.68
CA PRO A 225 5.37 18.83 -15.98
C PRO A 225 6.14 17.56 -16.37
N ARG A 226 7.24 17.24 -15.67
CA ARG A 226 8.07 16.06 -15.93
C ARG A 226 7.51 14.84 -15.21
N ASN A 227 7.68 13.68 -15.83
CA ASN A 227 7.41 12.39 -15.17
C ASN A 227 8.60 11.90 -14.34
N GLY A 228 9.84 12.22 -14.76
CA GLY A 228 11.04 11.82 -14.05
C GLY A 228 11.17 12.57 -12.72
N VAL A 229 11.41 11.84 -11.63
CA VAL A 229 11.48 12.39 -10.26
C VAL A 229 12.83 13.04 -9.93
N GLY A 230 13.85 12.84 -10.77
CA GLY A 230 15.22 13.30 -10.52
C GLY A 230 16.04 12.31 -9.69
N GLU A 231 17.36 12.47 -9.74
CA GLU A 231 18.33 11.53 -9.17
C GLU A 231 18.18 11.38 -7.65
N GLU A 232 18.11 12.49 -6.91
CA GLU A 232 18.02 12.48 -5.43
C GLU A 232 16.78 11.74 -4.93
N ARG A 233 15.61 12.06 -5.50
CA ARG A 233 14.36 11.37 -5.16
C ARG A 233 14.37 9.91 -5.59
N HIS A 234 14.95 9.62 -6.75
CA HIS A 234 15.08 8.24 -7.22
C HIS A 234 16.00 7.43 -6.29
N ALA A 235 17.11 7.98 -5.82
CA ALA A 235 18.01 7.34 -4.86
C ALA A 235 17.31 7.05 -3.52
N LEU A 236 16.54 8.02 -3.02
CA LEU A 236 15.73 7.84 -1.83
C LEU A 236 14.71 6.69 -1.99
N ALA A 237 14.00 6.64 -3.12
CA ALA A 237 13.05 5.57 -3.42
C ALA A 237 13.74 4.19 -3.57
N ARG A 238 14.88 4.10 -4.27
CA ARG A 238 15.65 2.85 -4.39
C ARG A 238 16.01 2.33 -3.02
N ARG A 239 16.53 3.17 -2.13
CA ARG A 239 16.86 2.78 -0.75
C ARG A 239 15.61 2.32 0.02
N ARG A 240 14.49 3.03 -0.10
CA ARG A 240 13.22 2.69 0.57
C ARG A 240 12.70 1.30 0.20
N TYR A 241 12.77 0.96 -1.09
CA TYR A 241 12.17 -0.27 -1.63
C TYR A 241 13.12 -1.46 -1.67
N LEU A 242 14.42 -1.22 -1.88
CA LEU A 242 15.42 -2.29 -1.97
C LEU A 242 16.09 -2.55 -0.61
N GLY A 243 15.97 -1.62 0.34
CA GLY A 243 16.63 -1.73 1.65
C GLY A 243 18.16 -1.59 1.59
N MET A 244 18.69 -1.12 0.47
CA MET A 244 20.12 -0.99 0.21
C MET A 244 20.42 0.20 -0.71
N ASP A 245 21.66 0.66 -0.68
CA ASP A 245 22.14 1.72 -1.57
C ASP A 245 22.71 1.11 -2.85
N ILE A 246 22.06 1.36 -3.97
CA ILE A 246 22.42 0.83 -5.28
C ILE A 246 22.57 1.98 -6.25
N ASP A 247 23.66 1.96 -7.02
CA ASP A 247 23.88 2.90 -8.10
C ASP A 247 22.85 2.70 -9.23
N ALA A 248 22.30 3.81 -9.72
CA ALA A 248 21.22 3.76 -10.70
C ALA A 248 21.68 3.27 -12.07
N ASP A 249 22.90 3.63 -12.47
CA ASP A 249 23.45 3.31 -13.78
C ASP A 249 23.89 1.84 -13.79
N ASP A 250 24.56 1.37 -12.74
CA ASP A 250 24.93 -0.06 -12.59
C ASP A 250 23.68 -0.95 -12.64
N ALA A 251 22.62 -0.59 -11.89
CA ALA A 251 21.37 -1.34 -11.88
C ALA A 251 20.65 -1.33 -13.24
N TYR A 252 20.73 -0.21 -13.97
CA TYR A 252 20.15 -0.08 -15.30
C TYR A 252 20.89 -0.96 -16.32
N GLU A 253 22.21 -0.92 -16.32
CA GLU A 253 23.04 -1.73 -17.22
C GLU A 253 22.81 -3.22 -16.96
N TRP A 254 22.87 -3.65 -15.70
CA TRP A 254 22.56 -5.04 -15.31
C TRP A 254 21.15 -5.45 -15.74
N GLY A 255 20.14 -4.60 -15.48
CA GLY A 255 18.77 -4.90 -15.83
C GLY A 255 18.58 -5.07 -17.35
N LEU A 256 19.26 -4.24 -18.15
CA LEU A 256 19.21 -4.35 -19.61
C LEU A 256 19.90 -5.62 -20.12
N GLU A 257 20.98 -6.07 -19.48
CA GLU A 257 21.60 -7.36 -19.78
C GLU A 257 20.69 -8.53 -19.44
N GLU A 258 20.01 -8.48 -18.29
CA GLU A 258 19.06 -9.52 -17.90
C GLU A 258 17.85 -9.59 -18.83
N VAL A 259 17.33 -8.46 -19.32
CA VAL A 259 16.29 -8.46 -20.37
C VAL A 259 16.76 -9.20 -21.62
N ARG A 260 17.96 -8.89 -22.10
CA ARG A 260 18.52 -9.57 -23.30
C ARG A 260 18.74 -11.07 -23.05
N ARG A 261 19.20 -11.44 -21.86
CA ARG A 261 19.41 -12.84 -21.48
C ARG A 261 18.07 -13.59 -21.46
N ILE A 262 17.04 -13.03 -20.83
CA ILE A 262 15.71 -13.63 -20.77
C ILE A 262 15.07 -13.71 -22.16
N ASP A 263 15.21 -12.68 -23.00
CA ASP A 263 14.74 -12.72 -24.39
C ASP A 263 15.39 -13.85 -25.19
N ALA A 264 16.69 -14.09 -24.99
CA ALA A 264 17.39 -15.19 -25.63
C ALA A 264 16.88 -16.56 -25.16
N GLU A 265 16.58 -16.72 -23.87
CA GLU A 265 15.98 -17.95 -23.33
C GLU A 265 14.55 -18.17 -23.82
N LEU A 266 13.73 -17.12 -23.88
CA LEU A 266 12.38 -17.18 -24.45
C LEU A 266 12.41 -17.67 -25.90
N GLN A 267 13.38 -17.21 -26.70
CA GLN A 267 13.55 -17.65 -28.09
C GLN A 267 13.98 -19.13 -28.21
N LYS A 268 14.70 -19.67 -27.22
CA LYS A 268 15.03 -21.11 -27.20
C LYS A 268 13.79 -21.92 -26.86
N CYS A 269 13.09 -21.55 -25.78
CA CYS A 269 11.86 -22.21 -25.34
C CYS A 269 10.79 -22.22 -26.46
N ALA A 270 10.62 -21.10 -27.16
CA ALA A 270 9.69 -20.99 -28.29
C ALA A 270 9.97 -22.01 -29.41
N LYS A 271 11.24 -22.29 -29.71
CA LYS A 271 11.64 -23.29 -30.71
C LYS A 271 11.34 -24.71 -30.27
N GLU A 272 11.31 -24.99 -28.97
CA GLU A 272 10.94 -26.30 -28.42
C GLU A 272 9.42 -26.51 -28.48
N ILE A 273 8.64 -25.46 -28.26
CA ILE A 273 7.17 -25.51 -28.30
C ILE A 273 6.64 -25.62 -29.74
N LYS A 274 7.07 -24.71 -30.62
CA LYS A 274 6.61 -24.66 -32.02
C LYS A 274 7.78 -24.33 -32.95
N PRO A 275 8.51 -25.34 -33.44
CA PRO A 275 9.68 -25.13 -34.30
C PRO A 275 9.36 -24.27 -35.53
N GLY A 276 10.14 -23.22 -35.74
CA GLY A 276 10.01 -22.31 -36.88
C GLY A 276 8.98 -21.18 -36.72
N ALA A 277 8.21 -21.17 -35.63
CA ALA A 277 7.31 -20.06 -35.30
C ALA A 277 8.06 -18.89 -34.64
N THR A 278 7.51 -17.69 -34.80
CA THR A 278 7.88 -16.49 -34.06
C THR A 278 7.35 -16.54 -32.62
N LEU A 279 7.91 -15.71 -31.72
CA LEU A 279 7.41 -15.63 -30.33
C LEU A 279 5.92 -15.30 -30.25
N ASP A 280 5.43 -14.39 -31.09
CA ASP A 280 4.02 -14.00 -31.07
C ASP A 280 3.10 -15.12 -31.59
N GLU A 281 3.55 -15.90 -32.56
CA GLU A 281 2.83 -17.11 -33.00
C GLU A 281 2.83 -18.21 -31.94
N VAL A 282 3.93 -18.36 -31.17
CA VAL A 282 3.96 -19.28 -30.03
C VAL A 282 3.00 -18.82 -28.94
N ARG A 283 3.00 -17.52 -28.58
CA ARG A 283 2.05 -16.96 -27.60
C ARG A 283 0.61 -17.17 -28.06
N SER A 284 0.29 -16.81 -29.30
CA SER A 284 -1.05 -17.02 -29.85
C SER A 284 -1.48 -18.48 -29.81
N TYR A 285 -0.57 -19.42 -30.07
CA TYR A 285 -0.83 -20.85 -29.95
C TYR A 285 -1.10 -21.25 -28.50
N LEU A 286 -0.26 -20.81 -27.55
CA LEU A 286 -0.44 -21.08 -26.12
C LEU A 286 -1.76 -20.53 -25.58
N ASP A 287 -2.15 -19.33 -26.02
CA ASP A 287 -3.35 -18.64 -25.54
C ASP A 287 -4.65 -19.20 -26.13
N ASN A 288 -4.64 -19.73 -27.37
CA ASN A 288 -5.88 -20.03 -28.11
C ASN A 288 -6.02 -21.48 -28.61
N GLU A 289 -4.92 -22.21 -28.75
CA GLU A 289 -4.90 -23.53 -29.41
C GLU A 289 -4.31 -24.63 -28.53
N SER A 290 -3.57 -24.27 -27.47
CA SER A 290 -2.90 -25.24 -26.61
C SER A 290 -3.92 -26.07 -25.82
N PRO A 291 -3.76 -27.41 -25.80
CA PRO A 291 -4.61 -28.28 -24.98
C PRO A 291 -4.37 -28.11 -23.47
N GLU A 292 -3.31 -27.39 -23.08
CA GLU A 292 -2.97 -27.11 -21.67
C GLU A 292 -3.79 -25.96 -21.06
N ALA A 293 -4.65 -25.30 -21.86
CA ALA A 293 -5.55 -24.27 -21.35
C ALA A 293 -6.57 -24.87 -20.37
N ILE A 294 -6.72 -24.22 -19.21
CA ILE A 294 -7.65 -24.65 -18.17
C ILE A 294 -8.92 -23.81 -18.26
N GLU A 295 -10.04 -24.48 -18.51
CA GLU A 295 -11.34 -23.83 -18.67
C GLU A 295 -12.18 -23.94 -17.39
N GLY A 296 -12.61 -22.80 -16.87
CA GLY A 296 -13.53 -22.71 -15.73
C GLY A 296 -12.84 -22.58 -14.36
N GLU A 297 -13.46 -21.81 -13.49
CA GLU A 297 -12.93 -21.43 -12.17
C GLU A 297 -12.57 -22.63 -11.29
N GLU A 298 -13.42 -23.66 -11.25
CA GLU A 298 -13.19 -24.84 -10.41
C GLU A 298 -12.01 -25.69 -10.91
N ASN A 299 -11.85 -25.81 -12.24
CA ASN A 299 -10.72 -26.53 -12.81
C ASN A 299 -9.41 -25.78 -12.54
N LEU A 300 -9.43 -24.44 -12.64
CA LEU A 300 -8.30 -23.60 -12.29
C LEU A 300 -7.94 -23.72 -10.80
N ARG A 301 -8.93 -23.65 -9.91
CA ARG A 301 -8.76 -23.84 -8.46
C ARG A 301 -8.12 -25.19 -8.15
N GLN A 302 -8.64 -26.27 -8.73
CA GLN A 302 -8.11 -27.62 -8.50
C GLN A 302 -6.68 -27.77 -9.04
N TRP A 303 -6.37 -27.20 -10.20
CA TRP A 303 -5.02 -27.24 -10.75
C TRP A 303 -4.03 -26.45 -9.88
N LEU A 304 -4.41 -25.25 -9.43
CA LEU A 304 -3.60 -24.45 -8.51
C LEU A 304 -3.36 -25.19 -7.19
N GLN A 305 -4.40 -25.84 -6.64
CA GLN A 305 -4.28 -26.65 -5.43
C GLN A 305 -3.26 -27.77 -5.62
N ASN A 306 -3.39 -28.55 -6.71
CA ASN A 306 -2.47 -29.64 -6.99
C ASN A 306 -1.03 -29.13 -7.16
N LEU A 307 -0.84 -28.00 -7.87
CA LEU A 307 0.49 -27.41 -8.07
C LEU A 307 1.13 -26.98 -6.74
N MET A 308 0.35 -26.38 -5.84
CA MET A 308 0.83 -25.96 -4.53
C MET A 308 1.15 -27.16 -3.64
N ASP A 309 0.30 -28.19 -3.63
CA ASP A 309 0.51 -29.42 -2.87
C ASP A 309 1.79 -30.14 -3.36
N ASP A 310 1.94 -30.32 -4.68
CA ASP A 310 3.10 -30.94 -5.29
C ASP A 310 4.40 -30.16 -4.99
N ALA A 311 4.35 -28.83 -5.05
CA ALA A 311 5.49 -27.98 -4.71
C ALA A 311 5.86 -28.07 -3.23
N MET A 312 4.87 -28.03 -2.33
CA MET A 312 5.08 -28.18 -0.89
C MET A 312 5.72 -29.52 -0.56
N ASP A 313 5.18 -30.61 -1.11
CA ASP A 313 5.71 -31.96 -0.95
C ASP A 313 7.12 -32.09 -1.51
N PHE A 314 7.39 -31.51 -2.69
CA PHE A 314 8.73 -31.48 -3.28
C PHE A 314 9.74 -30.75 -2.38
N LEU A 315 9.40 -29.55 -1.89
CA LEU A 315 10.30 -28.75 -1.05
C LEU A 315 10.63 -29.43 0.28
N ILE A 316 9.63 -30.07 0.91
CA ILE A 316 9.80 -30.77 2.18
C ILE A 316 10.55 -32.09 1.99
N THR A 317 10.12 -32.90 1.03
CA THR A 317 10.69 -34.25 0.83
C THR A 317 12.15 -34.20 0.38
N ASN A 318 12.53 -33.15 -0.35
CA ASN A 318 13.91 -32.94 -0.80
C ASN A 318 14.73 -32.03 0.13
N ASP A 319 14.21 -31.72 1.33
CA ASP A 319 14.93 -30.96 2.37
C ASP A 319 15.47 -29.59 1.86
N HIS A 320 14.68 -28.93 1.00
CA HIS A 320 15.01 -27.59 0.51
C HIS A 320 14.66 -26.50 1.53
N PHE A 321 13.64 -26.73 2.36
CA PHE A 321 13.21 -25.80 3.41
C PHE A 321 12.65 -26.53 4.64
N ASP A 322 12.93 -25.96 5.82
CA ASP A 322 12.29 -26.32 7.08
C ASP A 322 10.89 -25.65 7.17
N ILE A 323 9.85 -26.34 6.71
CA ILE A 323 8.47 -25.83 6.72
C ILE A 323 7.68 -26.40 7.90
N PRO A 324 7.23 -25.57 8.87
CA PRO A 324 6.40 -25.99 10.00
C PRO A 324 5.08 -26.63 9.55
N GLU A 325 4.67 -27.72 10.20
CA GLU A 325 3.46 -28.49 9.83
C GLU A 325 2.20 -27.62 9.74
N GLY A 326 2.03 -26.66 10.66
CA GLY A 326 0.87 -25.78 10.71
C GLY A 326 0.71 -24.82 9.53
N ILE A 327 1.71 -24.71 8.64
CA ILE A 327 1.64 -23.88 7.43
C ILE A 327 1.91 -24.68 6.14
N ARG A 328 1.87 -26.01 6.21
CA ARG A 328 2.07 -26.87 5.02
C ARG A 328 0.84 -26.94 4.13
N THR A 329 -0.35 -26.72 4.68
CA THR A 329 -1.59 -26.69 3.89
C THR A 329 -1.89 -25.26 3.47
N ILE A 330 -2.03 -25.05 2.15
CA ILE A 330 -2.40 -23.77 1.53
C ILE A 330 -3.60 -24.06 0.64
N GLU A 331 -4.63 -23.22 0.69
CA GLU A 331 -5.86 -23.39 -0.11
C GLU A 331 -5.84 -22.41 -1.30
N ALA A 332 -6.18 -22.94 -2.50
CA ALA A 332 -6.37 -22.16 -3.74
C ALA A 332 -7.75 -21.49 -3.80
#